data_AF-A0A953VS30-F1
#
_entry.id   AF-A0A953VS30-F1
#
_cell.length_a   1.000
_cell.length_b   1.000
_cell.length_c   1.000
_cell.angle_alpha   90.00
_cell.angle_beta   90.00
_cell.angle_gamma   90.00
#
_symmetry.space_group_name_H-M   'P 1'
#
loop_
_entity.id
_entity.type
_entity.pdbx_description
1 polymer ?
#
loop_
_entity_poly.entity_id
_entity_poly.type
_entity_poly.pdbx_seq_one_letter_code
_entity_poly.pdbx_strand_id
1 'polypeptide(L)'
;MPRIRMTRRHALLTTAAAAGNLAMPAISRAQSRPAITHGIQSGDISQNGAVIWARADREAKMLVEWSTTEAFADPQRVQPLAVGAATDCTGKLELTGLPADQDIFFRVQMQDLSDSDGMSEIVVGHFRTAPAGLRDVRFVWSGDTAGQGWGIDADRGGMRTYATMLAHVPDFFIHSGDNVYADGPMTEEVTLKDGTVWRNLLTPEKSKVAETLDEFRGQYLYNMLDGNVRAFNAQVPILTQWDDHEVLNNWYPDEVLDDDRYSEKSVALLSSRAARAFHEMTPTRVTPPEPYRVYRKVAYGPLLDIFFIDMRTYRSDNTANDELQPTAYLGTEQTEWLKRELANSTATWKVIASDMPIGMIVRDGDSAFENSSNGDGPVRGREFDIAEVLSFIKHAGVTNTVWLTADVHYTAAHHYSPDRAQFQDFEPFWEFVSGPLHAGTFGPNEYDDTFGPEVVFAKAPDADMGANLPPSDGYQFFGVVEIEAATGIMTVRLMDVADQELFAVDLEPQRRL
;
A
#
# COMPACT_ATOMS: atom_id res chain seq x y z
N MET A 1 24.39 92.29 -25.62
CA MET A 1 23.88 90.94 -25.93
C MET A 1 23.71 90.16 -24.62
N PRO A 2 22.68 89.30 -24.50
CA PRO A 2 21.81 89.30 -23.32
C PRO A 2 22.23 88.36 -22.18
N ARG A 3 21.90 88.76 -20.94
CA ARG A 3 21.90 87.91 -19.74
C ARG A 3 20.69 86.97 -19.78
N ILE A 4 20.94 85.66 -19.85
CA ILE A 4 19.89 84.65 -19.77
C ILE A 4 19.50 84.45 -18.29
N ARG A 5 18.28 84.85 -17.93
CA ARG A 5 17.63 84.51 -16.66
C ARG A 5 17.12 83.07 -16.76
N MET A 6 17.73 82.13 -16.03
CA MET A 6 17.12 80.82 -15.81
C MET A 6 16.01 80.93 -14.76
N THR A 7 14.75 80.81 -15.19
CA THR A 7 13.60 80.64 -14.29
C THR A 7 13.51 79.19 -13.80
N ARG A 8 13.08 78.99 -12.54
CA ARG A 8 12.89 77.71 -11.82
C ARG A 8 12.09 76.60 -12.56
N ARG A 9 11.54 76.87 -13.75
CA ARG A 9 10.80 75.87 -14.56
C ARG A 9 11.66 74.99 -15.48
N HIS A 10 12.97 75.26 -15.62
CA HIS A 10 13.86 74.40 -16.44
C HIS A 10 14.69 73.38 -15.63
N ALA A 11 14.59 73.36 -14.30
CA ALA A 11 15.28 72.38 -13.45
C ALA A 11 14.43 71.13 -13.12
N LEU A 12 13.20 71.05 -13.64
CA LEU A 12 12.26 69.95 -13.39
C LEU A 12 12.05 69.03 -14.60
N LEU A 13 12.78 69.24 -15.70
CA LEU A 13 12.68 68.42 -16.92
C LEU A 13 13.94 67.59 -17.23
N THR A 14 14.99 67.66 -16.39
CA THR A 14 16.23 66.89 -16.57
C THR A 14 16.54 65.92 -15.44
N THR A 15 15.66 65.79 -14.43
CA THR A 15 15.73 64.75 -13.38
C THR A 15 14.73 63.62 -13.56
N ALA A 16 14.01 63.58 -14.69
CA ALA A 16 13.14 62.47 -15.07
C ALA A 16 13.83 61.41 -15.96
N ALA A 17 15.17 61.40 -16.02
CA ALA A 17 15.94 60.45 -16.82
C ALA A 17 16.74 59.42 -15.98
N ALA A 18 16.54 59.35 -14.65
CA ALA A 18 17.37 58.50 -13.79
C ALA A 18 16.64 57.71 -12.68
N ALA A 19 15.31 57.60 -12.72
CA ALA A 19 14.56 56.81 -11.72
C ALA A 19 13.39 56.05 -12.36
N GLY A 20 13.60 55.52 -13.56
CA GLY A 20 12.64 54.72 -14.31
C GLY A 20 13.21 53.37 -14.72
N ASN A 21 14.08 52.76 -13.90
CA ASN A 21 14.17 51.30 -13.92
C ASN A 21 12.86 50.84 -13.28
N LEU A 22 11.86 50.65 -14.14
CA LEU A 22 10.69 49.84 -13.85
C LEU A 22 11.21 48.58 -13.14
N ALA A 23 10.93 48.48 -11.85
CA ALA A 23 10.74 47.18 -11.23
C ALA A 23 9.67 46.51 -12.08
N MET A 24 10.10 45.75 -13.08
CA MET A 24 9.21 44.77 -13.69
C MET A 24 8.72 43.94 -12.50
N PRO A 25 7.40 43.87 -12.25
CA PRO A 25 6.93 42.90 -11.29
C PRO A 25 7.53 41.59 -11.77
N ALA A 26 8.27 40.91 -10.88
CA ALA A 26 8.80 39.60 -11.20
C ALA A 26 7.63 38.83 -11.81
N ILE A 27 7.68 38.61 -13.13
CA ILE A 27 6.73 37.73 -13.80
C ILE A 27 6.89 36.46 -13.00
N SER A 28 5.85 36.11 -12.25
CA SER A 28 5.94 35.11 -11.20
C SER A 28 6.49 33.83 -11.80
N ARG A 29 7.78 33.56 -11.59
CA ARG A 29 8.41 32.28 -11.99
C ARG A 29 7.82 31.11 -11.22
N ALA A 30 6.88 31.34 -10.31
CA ALA A 30 6.13 30.28 -9.64
C ALA A 30 5.38 29.38 -10.64
N GLN A 31 4.84 29.93 -11.74
CA GLN A 31 4.20 29.12 -12.79
C GLN A 31 5.19 28.40 -13.72
N SER A 32 6.47 28.80 -13.71
CA SER A 32 7.51 28.20 -14.56
C SER A 32 8.33 27.13 -13.85
N ARG A 33 8.07 26.84 -12.57
CA ARG A 33 8.78 25.82 -11.80
C ARG A 33 7.97 24.51 -11.80
N PRO A 34 8.63 23.34 -11.86
CA PRO A 34 7.95 22.08 -11.59
C PRO A 34 7.36 22.05 -10.18
N ALA A 35 6.36 21.21 -9.97
CA ALA A 35 5.73 20.97 -8.67
C ALA A 35 5.69 19.48 -8.34
N ILE A 36 5.85 19.15 -7.05
CA ILE A 36 5.56 17.81 -6.53
C ILE A 36 4.06 17.74 -6.28
N THR A 37 3.35 16.83 -6.96
CA THR A 37 1.88 16.87 -7.07
C THR A 37 1.17 15.97 -6.06
N HIS A 38 1.77 14.82 -5.73
CA HIS A 38 1.13 13.73 -4.98
C HIS A 38 1.88 13.39 -3.69
N GLY A 39 2.65 14.34 -3.17
CA GLY A 39 3.53 14.12 -2.02
C GLY A 39 4.73 13.23 -2.37
N ILE A 40 5.24 12.55 -1.36
CA ILE A 40 6.40 11.67 -1.42
C ILE A 40 6.07 10.38 -0.66
N GLN A 41 6.76 9.30 -1.00
CA GLN A 41 6.63 8.04 -0.29
C GLN A 41 8.02 7.45 -0.03
N SER A 42 8.12 6.60 0.99
CA SER A 42 9.24 5.69 1.18
C SER A 42 8.74 4.25 1.28
N GLY A 43 9.57 3.28 0.93
CA GLY A 43 9.20 1.87 0.94
C GLY A 43 10.38 0.94 0.70
N ASP A 44 10.12 -0.36 0.76
CA ASP A 44 11.12 -1.44 0.67
C ASP A 44 12.41 -1.10 1.46
N ILE A 45 12.19 -0.67 2.70
CA ILE A 45 13.24 -0.32 3.65
C ILE A 45 14.05 -1.55 4.05
N SER A 46 15.33 -1.34 4.31
CA SER A 46 16.26 -2.36 4.78
C SER A 46 17.17 -1.79 5.86
N GLN A 47 18.15 -2.59 6.29
CA GLN A 47 19.17 -2.13 7.23
C GLN A 47 20.06 -1.00 6.65
N ASN A 48 20.11 -0.84 5.34
CA ASN A 48 21.05 0.07 4.69
C ASN A 48 20.48 0.84 3.50
N GLY A 49 19.16 0.83 3.31
CA GLY A 49 18.56 1.45 2.15
C GLY A 49 17.04 1.57 2.24
N ALA A 50 16.48 2.30 1.28
CA ALA A 50 15.06 2.52 1.09
C ALA A 50 14.81 2.95 -0.36
N VAL A 51 13.58 2.83 -0.85
CA VAL A 51 13.14 3.43 -2.11
C VAL A 51 12.35 4.70 -1.80
N ILE A 52 12.69 5.79 -2.47
CA ILE A 52 11.98 7.07 -2.38
C ILE A 52 11.20 7.29 -3.68
N TRP A 53 9.92 7.58 -3.54
CA TRP A 53 9.02 7.87 -4.66
C TRP A 53 8.54 9.32 -4.62
N ALA A 54 8.41 9.94 -5.80
CA ALA A 54 7.72 11.22 -5.98
C ALA A 54 7.21 11.38 -7.41
N ARG A 55 6.22 12.26 -7.62
CA ARG A 55 5.69 12.63 -8.94
C ARG A 55 5.74 14.13 -9.20
N ALA A 56 6.30 14.51 -10.35
CA ALA A 56 6.30 15.88 -10.85
C ALA A 56 5.05 16.18 -11.70
N ASP A 57 4.67 17.45 -11.83
CA ASP A 57 3.61 17.92 -12.75
C ASP A 57 4.04 17.91 -14.23
N ARG A 58 5.34 17.78 -14.50
CA ARG A 58 5.98 17.83 -15.83
C ARG A 58 7.31 17.09 -15.82
N GLU A 59 7.93 16.97 -17.00
CA GLU A 59 9.29 16.44 -17.10
C GLU A 59 10.28 17.26 -16.26
N ALA A 60 11.04 16.58 -15.42
CA ALA A 60 11.91 17.21 -14.44
C ALA A 60 13.06 16.27 -14.06
N LYS A 61 14.04 16.79 -13.31
CA LYS A 61 14.98 15.98 -12.54
C LYS A 61 14.50 15.90 -11.09
N MET A 62 14.26 14.70 -10.62
CA MET A 62 14.04 14.40 -9.20
C MET A 62 15.39 14.41 -8.48
N LEU A 63 15.51 15.31 -7.51
CA LEU A 63 16.65 15.45 -6.62
C LEU A 63 16.25 14.93 -5.24
N VAL A 64 17.08 14.06 -4.68
CA VAL A 64 16.90 13.53 -3.33
C VAL A 64 18.16 13.77 -2.51
N GLU A 65 17.95 14.30 -1.31
CA GLU A 65 18.96 14.41 -0.27
C GLU A 65 18.46 13.73 1.00
N TRP A 66 19.36 13.12 1.78
CA TRP A 66 19.03 12.55 3.08
C TRP A 66 20.04 12.92 4.17
N SER A 67 19.62 12.90 5.43
CA SER A 67 20.45 13.14 6.61
C SER A 67 19.94 12.29 7.78
N THR A 68 20.80 12.03 8.76
CA THR A 68 20.41 11.40 10.04
C THR A 68 19.88 12.41 11.06
N THR A 69 19.72 13.68 10.63
CA THR A 69 19.24 14.78 11.47
C THR A 69 18.16 15.57 10.74
N GLU A 70 17.11 15.97 11.47
CA GLU A 70 15.99 16.74 10.91
C GLU A 70 16.44 18.10 10.35
N ALA A 71 17.51 18.68 10.91
CA ALA A 71 18.09 19.93 10.43
C ALA A 71 18.82 19.81 9.08
N PHE A 72 18.97 18.59 8.53
CA PHE A 72 19.79 18.28 7.37
C PHE A 72 21.22 18.82 7.51
N ALA A 73 21.86 18.56 8.66
CA ALA A 73 23.29 18.81 8.80
C ALA A 73 24.06 17.79 7.94
N ASP A 74 24.93 18.29 7.06
CA ASP A 74 25.74 17.50 6.12
C ASP A 74 24.95 16.44 5.31
N PRO A 75 23.96 16.88 4.51
CA PRO A 75 23.08 15.96 3.82
C PRO A 75 23.81 15.25 2.68
N GLN A 76 23.52 13.97 2.52
CA GLN A 76 24.02 13.16 1.42
C GLN A 76 23.12 13.32 0.20
N ARG A 77 23.75 13.56 -0.96
CA ARG A 77 23.06 13.70 -2.25
C ARG A 77 23.01 12.38 -2.99
N VAL A 78 21.84 12.07 -3.51
CA VAL A 78 21.63 10.93 -4.41
C VAL A 78 21.81 11.40 -5.84
N GLN A 79 22.27 10.51 -6.72
CA GLN A 79 22.34 10.81 -8.15
C GLN A 79 20.94 11.18 -8.67
N PRO A 80 20.75 12.35 -9.29
CA PRO A 80 19.45 12.77 -9.80
C PRO A 80 18.85 11.81 -10.83
N LEU A 81 17.53 11.66 -10.79
CA LEU A 81 16.76 10.87 -11.74
C LEU A 81 15.94 11.79 -12.65
N ALA A 82 16.05 11.63 -13.97
CA ALA A 82 15.12 12.29 -14.89
C ALA A 82 13.78 11.56 -14.88
N VAL A 83 12.69 12.31 -14.73
CA VAL A 83 11.32 11.81 -14.79
C VAL A 83 10.60 12.46 -15.97
N GLY A 84 9.71 11.72 -16.63
CA GLY A 84 9.01 12.24 -17.79
C GLY A 84 7.82 11.38 -18.21
N ALA A 85 7.27 11.63 -19.40
CA ALA A 85 5.99 11.06 -19.82
C ALA A 85 5.94 9.51 -19.81
N ALA A 86 7.08 8.84 -20.00
CA ALA A 86 7.14 7.38 -19.99
C ALA A 86 6.66 6.77 -18.66
N THR A 87 6.89 7.43 -17.53
CA THR A 87 6.50 7.00 -16.18
C THR A 87 5.45 7.92 -15.56
N ASP A 88 4.74 8.72 -16.37
CA ASP A 88 3.84 9.76 -15.88
C ASP A 88 4.53 10.73 -14.89
N CYS A 89 5.77 11.09 -15.21
CA CYS A 89 6.61 11.97 -14.39
C CYS A 89 6.81 11.49 -12.94
N THR A 90 6.60 10.20 -12.67
CA THR A 90 6.99 9.54 -11.42
C THR A 90 8.47 9.14 -11.46
N GLY A 91 9.10 9.14 -10.29
CA GLY A 91 10.46 8.68 -10.10
C GLY A 91 10.59 7.82 -8.85
N LYS A 92 11.37 6.75 -8.96
CA LYS A 92 11.80 5.90 -7.84
C LYS A 92 13.32 5.94 -7.72
N LEU A 93 13.82 6.40 -6.59
CA LEU A 93 15.25 6.48 -6.29
C LEU A 93 15.62 5.61 -5.11
N GLU A 94 16.62 4.77 -5.29
CA GLU A 94 17.14 3.91 -4.22
C GLU A 94 18.19 4.65 -3.39
N LEU A 95 17.95 4.72 -2.08
CA LEU A 95 18.95 5.08 -1.09
C LEU A 95 19.76 3.84 -0.72
N THR A 96 21.08 3.97 -0.66
CA THR A 96 21.99 2.89 -0.28
C THR A 96 23.05 3.40 0.70
N GLY A 97 23.67 2.48 1.45
CA GLY A 97 24.72 2.83 2.41
C GLY A 97 24.20 3.59 3.64
N LEU A 98 22.91 3.50 3.93
CA LEU A 98 22.33 4.09 5.13
C LEU A 98 22.84 3.36 6.39
N PRO A 99 23.00 4.07 7.52
CA PRO A 99 23.20 3.41 8.81
C PRO A 99 21.96 2.62 9.23
N ALA A 100 22.16 1.46 9.84
CA ALA A 100 21.08 0.64 10.39
C ALA A 100 20.53 1.24 11.69
N ASP A 101 19.27 0.94 12.01
CA ASP A 101 18.56 1.43 13.20
C ASP A 101 18.64 2.95 13.39
N GLN A 102 18.47 3.72 12.31
CA GLN A 102 18.67 5.16 12.33
C GLN A 102 17.47 5.88 11.72
N ASP A 103 17.06 6.97 12.36
CA ASP A 103 16.14 7.95 11.76
C ASP A 103 16.81 8.62 10.56
N ILE A 104 16.17 8.51 9.41
CA ILE A 104 16.60 9.09 8.14
C ILE A 104 15.55 10.12 7.73
N PHE A 105 15.98 11.38 7.66
CA PHE A 105 15.20 12.47 7.10
C PHE A 105 15.62 12.63 5.65
N PHE A 106 14.67 12.59 4.73
CA PHE A 106 14.92 12.80 3.31
C PHE A 106 14.09 13.95 2.78
N ARG A 107 14.59 14.61 1.74
CA ARG A 107 13.88 15.69 1.07
C ARG A 107 13.96 15.54 -0.43
N VAL A 108 12.86 15.83 -1.09
CA VAL A 108 12.70 15.75 -2.53
C VAL A 108 12.47 17.13 -3.10
N GLN A 109 13.12 17.42 -4.22
CA GLN A 109 12.90 18.62 -5.01
C GLN A 109 12.92 18.27 -6.50
N MET A 110 12.07 18.90 -7.29
CA MET A 110 12.03 18.76 -8.74
C MET A 110 12.73 19.96 -9.38
N GLN A 111 13.63 19.69 -10.33
CA GLN A 111 14.35 20.69 -11.10
C GLN A 111 13.93 20.65 -12.57
N ASP A 112 13.66 21.80 -13.16
CA ASP A 112 13.37 21.93 -14.59
C ASP A 112 14.55 21.43 -15.45
N LEU A 113 14.25 20.75 -16.56
CA LEU A 113 15.28 20.18 -17.43
C LEU A 113 16.09 21.24 -18.18
N SER A 114 15.50 22.42 -18.40
CA SER A 114 16.05 23.53 -19.19
C SER A 114 16.53 24.72 -18.35
N ASP A 115 16.04 24.87 -17.12
CA ASP A 115 16.42 25.92 -16.17
C ASP A 115 16.87 25.31 -14.83
N SER A 116 18.18 25.33 -14.54
CA SER A 116 18.72 24.81 -13.28
C SER A 116 18.24 25.58 -12.03
N ASP A 117 17.73 26.81 -12.19
CA ASP A 117 17.15 27.60 -11.11
C ASP A 117 15.62 27.36 -10.96
N GLY A 118 15.05 26.58 -11.87
CA GLY A 118 13.64 26.18 -11.90
C GLY A 118 13.35 25.06 -10.91
N MET A 119 13.41 25.35 -9.61
CA MET A 119 13.23 24.37 -8.54
C MET A 119 11.82 24.41 -7.93
N SER A 120 11.23 23.25 -7.66
CA SER A 120 9.98 23.13 -6.90
C SER A 120 10.17 23.53 -5.43
N GLU A 121 9.06 23.60 -4.69
CA GLU A 121 9.13 23.53 -3.23
C GLU A 121 9.75 22.19 -2.79
N ILE A 122 10.39 22.21 -1.62
CA ILE A 122 10.99 21.03 -1.00
C ILE A 122 9.90 20.31 -0.21
N VAL A 123 9.77 19.00 -0.42
CA VAL A 123 8.93 18.14 0.41
C VAL A 123 9.84 17.25 1.25
N VAL A 124 9.60 17.18 2.56
CA VAL A 124 10.42 16.44 3.53
C VAL A 124 9.64 15.23 4.03
N GLY A 125 10.32 14.10 4.14
CA GLY A 125 9.82 12.90 4.77
C GLY A 125 10.83 12.29 5.73
N HIS A 126 10.40 11.28 6.47
CA HIS A 126 11.19 10.56 7.44
C HIS A 126 10.86 9.07 7.37
N PHE A 127 11.84 8.26 7.73
CA PHE A 127 11.67 6.85 8.04
C PHE A 127 12.79 6.38 8.95
N ARG A 128 12.67 5.17 9.49
CA ARG A 128 13.76 4.50 10.19
C ARG A 128 14.23 3.27 9.41
N THR A 129 15.55 3.11 9.26
CA THR A 129 16.13 1.88 8.70
C THR A 129 15.93 0.69 9.61
N ALA A 130 15.86 -0.51 9.02
CA ALA A 130 15.71 -1.74 9.80
C ALA A 130 16.89 -1.92 10.77
N PRO A 131 16.65 -2.51 11.96
CA PRO A 131 17.70 -2.65 12.95
C PRO A 131 18.68 -3.77 12.57
N ALA A 132 19.95 -3.59 12.94
CA ALA A 132 20.98 -4.64 12.83
C ALA A 132 21.03 -5.54 14.08
N GLY A 133 20.49 -5.06 15.21
CA GLY A 133 20.40 -5.78 16.49
C GLY A 133 18.96 -5.90 16.99
N LEU A 134 18.79 -6.39 18.22
CA LEU A 134 17.48 -6.43 18.87
C LEU A 134 17.00 -5.00 19.18
N ARG A 135 15.81 -4.65 18.69
CA ARG A 135 15.08 -3.40 18.94
C ARG A 135 13.59 -3.71 18.94
N ASP A 136 12.79 -3.04 19.76
CA ASP A 136 11.34 -3.22 19.73
C ASP A 136 10.81 -2.86 18.35
N VAL A 137 9.99 -3.69 17.73
CA VAL A 137 9.43 -3.40 16.40
C VAL A 137 7.96 -3.05 16.56
N ARG A 138 7.50 -1.98 15.92
CA ARG A 138 6.08 -1.64 15.83
C ARG A 138 5.70 -1.42 14.38
N PHE A 139 4.69 -2.09 13.88
CA PHE A 139 4.16 -1.84 12.54
C PHE A 139 2.64 -1.95 12.52
N VAL A 140 2.05 -1.41 11.47
CA VAL A 140 0.61 -1.51 11.21
C VAL A 140 0.36 -2.28 9.91
N TRP A 141 -0.81 -2.90 9.79
CA TRP A 141 -1.24 -3.57 8.54
C TRP A 141 -2.72 -3.38 8.28
N SER A 142 -3.10 -3.35 7.00
CA SER A 142 -4.48 -3.32 6.51
C SER A 142 -4.52 -3.42 4.97
N GLY A 143 -5.71 -3.51 4.37
CA GLY A 143 -5.95 -3.35 2.93
C GLY A 143 -7.11 -2.38 2.62
N ASP A 144 -7.55 -2.39 1.36
CA ASP A 144 -8.86 -1.90 0.92
C ASP A 144 -9.03 -0.36 1.01
N THR A 145 -8.36 0.36 0.10
CA THR A 145 -8.38 1.84 0.04
C THR A 145 -9.20 2.38 -1.13
N ALA A 146 -10.25 3.13 -0.80
CA ALA A 146 -11.10 3.91 -1.71
C ALA A 146 -11.96 3.07 -2.66
N GLY A 147 -12.75 2.15 -2.09
CA GLY A 147 -13.57 1.17 -2.81
C GLY A 147 -15.08 1.29 -2.63
N GLN A 148 -15.81 0.53 -3.44
CA GLN A 148 -17.28 0.34 -3.38
C GLN A 148 -18.12 1.64 -3.36
N GLY A 149 -17.59 2.70 -3.98
CA GLY A 149 -18.26 4.01 -4.08
C GLY A 149 -17.81 5.03 -3.02
N TRP A 150 -16.90 4.66 -2.12
CA TRP A 150 -16.44 5.51 -1.03
C TRP A 150 -15.02 6.03 -1.27
N GLY A 151 -14.92 7.23 -1.84
CA GLY A 151 -13.69 7.96 -2.09
C GLY A 151 -13.43 9.06 -1.05
N ILE A 152 -12.70 10.10 -1.45
CA ILE A 152 -12.32 11.21 -0.57
C ILE A 152 -13.52 12.13 -0.34
N ASP A 153 -14.07 12.14 0.87
CA ASP A 153 -15.00 13.18 1.34
C ASP A 153 -14.25 14.16 2.26
N ALA A 154 -13.89 15.31 1.70
CA ALA A 154 -13.12 16.33 2.41
C ALA A 154 -13.90 16.96 3.59
N ASP A 155 -15.23 17.05 3.50
CA ASP A 155 -16.07 17.59 4.57
C ASP A 155 -16.10 16.66 5.78
N ARG A 156 -15.85 15.36 5.57
CA ARG A 156 -15.74 14.32 6.61
C ARG A 156 -14.29 14.06 7.06
N GLY A 157 -13.34 14.85 6.57
CA GLY A 157 -11.93 14.76 6.97
C GLY A 157 -11.11 13.77 6.15
N GLY A 158 -11.60 13.32 4.99
CA GLY A 158 -10.87 12.43 4.08
C GLY A 158 -10.69 11.01 4.62
N MET A 159 -9.57 10.37 4.27
CA MET A 159 -9.25 9.00 4.66
C MET A 159 -8.64 8.91 6.08
N ARG A 160 -9.49 9.08 7.10
CA ARG A 160 -9.08 9.27 8.51
C ARG A 160 -8.26 8.11 9.10
N THR A 161 -8.46 6.88 8.63
CA THR A 161 -7.75 5.69 9.15
C THR A 161 -6.23 5.84 9.02
N TYR A 162 -5.74 6.47 7.95
CA TYR A 162 -4.32 6.78 7.78
C TYR A 162 -3.78 7.74 8.86
N ALA A 163 -4.59 8.72 9.29
CA ALA A 163 -4.20 9.62 10.38
C ALA A 163 -4.17 8.89 11.72
N THR A 164 -5.12 7.98 11.96
CA THR A 164 -5.15 7.13 13.15
C THR A 164 -3.92 6.21 13.20
N MET A 165 -3.61 5.51 12.10
CA MET A 165 -2.40 4.69 12.00
C MET A 165 -1.11 5.51 12.22
N LEU A 166 -1.03 6.74 11.68
CA LEU A 166 0.13 7.62 11.87
C LEU A 166 0.39 7.92 13.36
N ALA A 167 -0.66 8.09 14.16
CA ALA A 167 -0.55 8.39 15.59
C ALA A 167 0.07 7.23 16.40
N HIS A 168 0.09 6.00 15.87
CA HIS A 168 0.80 4.86 16.47
C HIS A 168 2.32 4.92 16.27
N VAL A 169 2.82 5.83 15.42
CA VAL A 169 4.25 5.99 15.08
C VAL A 169 4.88 4.64 14.66
N PRO A 170 4.33 3.95 13.65
CA PRO A 170 4.85 2.66 13.22
C PRO A 170 6.20 2.83 12.48
N ASP A 171 7.05 1.80 12.59
CA ASP A 171 8.30 1.70 11.83
C ASP A 171 8.05 1.54 10.32
N PHE A 172 6.93 0.90 9.95
CA PHE A 172 6.45 0.73 8.58
C PHE A 172 4.98 0.28 8.57
N PHE A 173 4.39 0.25 7.37
CA PHE A 173 3.03 -0.21 7.10
C PHE A 173 3.05 -1.34 6.06
N ILE A 174 2.31 -2.41 6.33
CA ILE A 174 2.01 -3.48 5.35
C ILE A 174 0.65 -3.16 4.71
N HIS A 175 0.65 -2.84 3.41
CA HIS A 175 -0.60 -2.72 2.65
C HIS A 175 -0.87 -4.06 1.97
N SER A 176 -1.91 -4.77 2.40
CA SER A 176 -2.17 -6.17 2.06
C SER A 176 -2.93 -6.38 0.74
N GLY A 177 -2.94 -5.42 -0.18
CA GLY A 177 -3.79 -5.47 -1.37
C GLY A 177 -4.87 -4.39 -1.38
N ASP A 178 -5.56 -4.27 -2.50
CA ASP A 178 -6.57 -3.23 -2.75
C ASP A 178 -6.08 -1.82 -2.41
N ASN A 179 -4.85 -1.52 -2.85
CA ASN A 179 -4.27 -0.19 -2.79
C ASN A 179 -5.13 0.82 -3.56
N VAL A 180 -5.91 0.34 -4.52
CA VAL A 180 -6.88 1.08 -5.33
C VAL A 180 -8.03 0.17 -5.75
N TYR A 181 -9.14 0.79 -6.17
CA TYR A 181 -10.22 0.13 -6.90
C TYR A 181 -10.26 0.63 -8.34
N ALA A 182 -9.70 -0.14 -9.26
CA ALA A 182 -9.59 0.21 -10.67
C ALA A 182 -10.86 -0.10 -11.49
N ASP A 183 -11.78 -0.84 -10.91
CA ASP A 183 -12.95 -1.48 -11.52
C ASP A 183 -14.27 -1.09 -10.82
N GLY A 184 -14.18 -0.25 -9.79
CA GLY A 184 -15.31 0.32 -9.05
C GLY A 184 -15.55 1.80 -9.35
N PRO A 185 -16.24 2.16 -10.46
CA PRO A 185 -16.60 3.54 -10.74
C PRO A 185 -17.36 4.18 -9.57
N MET A 186 -16.95 5.38 -9.21
CA MET A 186 -17.59 6.19 -8.17
C MET A 186 -18.50 7.26 -8.78
N THR A 187 -19.48 7.69 -7.99
CA THR A 187 -20.30 8.87 -8.28
C THR A 187 -19.92 10.01 -7.36
N GLU A 188 -20.21 11.24 -7.76
CA GLU A 188 -19.86 12.44 -6.98
C GLU A 188 -20.61 12.48 -5.64
N GLU A 189 -21.89 12.08 -5.62
CA GLU A 189 -22.73 12.12 -4.42
C GLU A 189 -23.44 10.78 -4.20
N VAL A 190 -23.39 10.29 -2.96
CA VAL A 190 -24.15 9.11 -2.51
C VAL A 190 -25.04 9.52 -1.34
N THR A 191 -26.35 9.26 -1.44
CA THR A 191 -27.29 9.50 -0.34
C THR A 191 -27.20 8.35 0.66
N LEU A 192 -26.88 8.67 1.92
CA LEU A 192 -26.72 7.69 3.00
C LEU A 192 -28.07 7.33 3.64
N LYS A 193 -28.09 6.23 4.40
CA LYS A 193 -29.30 5.76 5.10
C LYS A 193 -29.87 6.77 6.10
N ASP A 194 -29.01 7.59 6.70
CA ASP A 194 -29.39 8.66 7.65
C ASP A 194 -29.91 9.94 6.95
N GLY A 195 -29.95 9.97 5.62
CA GLY A 195 -30.38 11.10 4.80
C GLY A 195 -29.29 12.15 4.56
N THR A 196 -28.10 11.98 5.11
CA THR A 196 -26.94 12.82 4.76
C THR A 196 -26.36 12.40 3.40
N VAL A 197 -25.51 13.25 2.82
CA VAL A 197 -24.84 12.98 1.54
C VAL A 197 -23.36 12.77 1.80
N TRP A 198 -22.81 11.72 1.20
CA TRP A 198 -21.38 11.53 1.04
C TRP A 198 -20.93 12.19 -0.26
N ARG A 199 -19.89 13.02 -0.22
CA ARG A 199 -19.40 13.75 -1.39
C ARG A 199 -18.00 13.31 -1.76
N ASN A 200 -17.90 12.50 -2.80
CA ASN A 200 -16.62 12.11 -3.35
C ASN A 200 -16.00 13.27 -4.12
N LEU A 201 -14.74 13.60 -3.81
CA LEU A 201 -13.86 14.15 -4.84
C LEU A 201 -13.87 13.17 -6.01
N LEU A 202 -14.24 13.62 -7.21
CA LEU A 202 -14.33 12.74 -8.38
C LEU A 202 -13.32 13.18 -9.44
N THR A 203 -12.43 12.26 -9.84
CA THR A 203 -11.55 12.42 -11.01
C THR A 203 -12.11 11.64 -12.20
N PRO A 204 -11.72 11.98 -13.45
CA PRO A 204 -12.14 11.21 -14.63
C PRO A 204 -11.86 9.71 -14.49
N GLU A 205 -10.71 9.35 -13.94
CA GLU A 205 -10.27 7.96 -13.78
C GLU A 205 -11.09 7.22 -12.73
N LYS A 206 -11.66 7.91 -11.72
CA LYS A 206 -12.61 7.31 -10.76
C LYS A 206 -14.04 7.21 -11.28
N SER A 207 -14.37 7.77 -12.44
CA SER A 207 -15.73 7.78 -12.98
C SER A 207 -16.07 6.61 -13.90
N LYS A 208 -15.08 5.78 -14.25
CA LYS A 208 -15.20 4.57 -15.09
C LYS A 208 -14.19 3.51 -14.65
N VAL A 209 -14.36 2.29 -15.16
CA VAL A 209 -13.37 1.21 -15.02
C VAL A 209 -12.08 1.57 -15.75
N ALA A 210 -10.92 1.19 -15.22
CA ALA A 210 -9.64 1.43 -15.84
C ALA A 210 -9.35 0.39 -16.93
N GLU A 211 -8.93 0.86 -18.10
CA GLU A 211 -8.56 0.00 -19.22
C GLU A 211 -7.16 0.33 -19.73
N THR A 212 -6.81 1.61 -19.73
CA THR A 212 -5.51 2.12 -20.19
C THR A 212 -4.53 2.28 -19.04
N LEU A 213 -3.24 2.29 -19.35
CA LEU A 213 -2.19 2.50 -18.35
C LEU A 213 -2.38 3.81 -17.58
N ASP A 214 -2.79 4.90 -18.25
CA ASP A 214 -3.01 6.19 -17.59
C ASP A 214 -4.24 6.17 -16.67
N GLU A 215 -5.29 5.42 -17.02
CA GLU A 215 -6.43 5.22 -16.13
C GLU A 215 -6.02 4.42 -14.89
N PHE A 216 -5.24 3.33 -15.03
CA PHE A 216 -4.71 2.58 -13.88
C PHE A 216 -3.81 3.45 -13.00
N ARG A 217 -2.91 4.25 -13.59
CA ARG A 217 -2.09 5.24 -12.87
C ARG A 217 -2.95 6.22 -12.08
N GLY A 218 -4.01 6.75 -12.69
CA GLY A 218 -4.94 7.69 -12.06
C GLY A 218 -5.65 7.12 -10.82
N GLN A 219 -5.84 5.80 -10.74
CA GLN A 219 -6.40 5.14 -9.55
C GLN A 219 -5.52 5.36 -8.31
N TYR A 220 -4.20 5.23 -8.46
CA TYR A 220 -3.25 5.43 -7.36
C TYR A 220 -3.09 6.90 -7.01
N LEU A 221 -2.99 7.75 -8.04
CA LEU A 221 -2.86 9.19 -7.87
C LEU A 221 -4.04 9.79 -7.13
N TYR A 222 -5.25 9.27 -7.36
CA TYR A 222 -6.46 9.66 -6.65
C TYR A 222 -6.30 9.56 -5.12
N ASN A 223 -5.82 8.41 -4.62
CA ASN A 223 -5.63 8.21 -3.17
C ASN A 223 -4.62 9.21 -2.59
N MET A 224 -3.62 9.61 -3.37
CA MET A 224 -2.63 10.61 -2.98
C MET A 224 -3.10 12.07 -3.09
N LEU A 225 -4.35 12.32 -3.50
CA LEU A 225 -4.98 13.65 -3.36
C LEU A 225 -5.38 13.91 -1.89
N ASP A 226 -5.65 12.85 -1.13
CA ASP A 226 -6.02 12.92 0.27
C ASP A 226 -4.87 13.47 1.14
N GLY A 227 -5.23 14.29 2.13
CA GLY A 227 -4.25 14.91 3.03
C GLY A 227 -3.66 13.92 4.04
N ASN A 228 -4.48 12.98 4.55
CA ASN A 228 -4.04 11.99 5.53
C ASN A 228 -3.13 10.95 4.87
N VAL A 229 -3.46 10.50 3.65
CA VAL A 229 -2.60 9.58 2.88
C VAL A 229 -1.23 10.20 2.62
N ARG A 230 -1.17 11.46 2.15
CA ARG A 230 0.12 12.15 1.93
C ARG A 230 0.91 12.36 3.22
N ALA A 231 0.24 12.70 4.32
CA ALA A 231 0.89 12.86 5.62
C ALA A 231 1.47 11.54 6.14
N PHE A 232 0.71 10.45 6.00
CA PHE A 232 1.16 9.10 6.36
C PHE A 232 2.35 8.66 5.51
N ASN A 233 2.25 8.76 4.18
CA ASN A 233 3.29 8.33 3.26
C ASN A 233 4.61 9.10 3.41
N ALA A 234 4.56 10.34 3.88
CA ALA A 234 5.75 11.13 4.16
C ALA A 234 6.51 10.66 5.41
N GLN A 235 5.88 9.90 6.31
CA GLN A 235 6.43 9.53 7.62
C GLN A 235 6.57 8.02 7.83
N VAL A 236 5.77 7.22 7.13
CA VAL A 236 5.68 5.77 7.32
C VAL A 236 6.06 5.07 6.02
N PRO A 237 7.12 4.25 6.01
CA PRO A 237 7.44 3.39 4.89
C PRO A 237 6.32 2.42 4.57
N ILE A 238 5.98 2.29 3.29
CA ILE A 238 4.95 1.36 2.82
C ILE A 238 5.63 0.14 2.22
N LEU A 239 5.27 -1.03 2.75
CA LEU A 239 5.58 -2.34 2.19
C LEU A 239 4.28 -2.88 1.58
N THR A 240 4.09 -2.63 0.29
CA THR A 240 2.84 -2.97 -0.41
C THR A 240 2.91 -4.34 -1.09
N GLN A 241 1.80 -5.04 -1.11
CA GLN A 241 1.43 -6.06 -2.09
C GLN A 241 0.14 -5.63 -2.80
N TRP A 242 -0.19 -6.27 -3.91
CA TRP A 242 -1.47 -6.08 -4.60
C TRP A 242 -2.45 -7.21 -4.27
N ASP A 243 -3.69 -7.02 -4.65
CA ASP A 243 -4.74 -8.03 -4.71
C ASP A 243 -5.48 -7.92 -6.07
N ASP A 244 -6.80 -8.08 -6.11
CA ASP A 244 -7.58 -8.10 -7.34
C ASP A 244 -7.90 -6.71 -7.85
N HIS A 245 -8.31 -5.78 -6.98
CA HIS A 245 -8.84 -4.48 -7.40
C HIS A 245 -7.80 -3.51 -7.97
N GLU A 246 -6.50 -3.84 -7.90
CA GLU A 246 -5.49 -3.20 -8.75
C GLU A 246 -5.73 -3.44 -10.24
N VAL A 247 -6.39 -4.55 -10.59
CA VAL A 247 -6.76 -4.94 -11.96
C VAL A 247 -8.28 -4.86 -12.14
N LEU A 248 -9.01 -5.78 -11.51
CA LEU A 248 -10.47 -5.91 -11.47
C LEU A 248 -10.88 -7.02 -10.51
N ASN A 249 -12.07 -6.90 -9.92
CA ASN A 249 -12.64 -7.82 -8.95
C ASN A 249 -12.52 -9.30 -9.37
N ASN A 250 -11.95 -10.15 -8.51
CA ASN A 250 -11.81 -11.60 -8.64
C ASN A 250 -10.94 -12.12 -9.80
N TRP A 251 -10.15 -11.27 -10.45
CA TRP A 251 -9.49 -11.63 -11.71
C TRP A 251 -8.57 -12.86 -11.64
N TYR A 252 -8.46 -13.53 -12.79
CA TYR A 252 -7.42 -14.53 -13.06
C TYR A 252 -6.81 -14.33 -14.46
N PRO A 253 -5.56 -14.76 -14.71
CA PRO A 253 -4.80 -14.34 -15.91
C PRO A 253 -5.46 -14.62 -17.26
N ASP A 254 -6.12 -15.78 -17.39
CA ASP A 254 -6.71 -16.25 -18.65
C ASP A 254 -8.18 -15.83 -18.85
N GLU A 255 -8.71 -14.99 -17.95
CA GLU A 255 -10.09 -14.52 -18.02
C GLU A 255 -10.36 -13.67 -19.27
N VAL A 256 -11.55 -13.88 -19.85
CA VAL A 256 -12.11 -13.02 -20.89
C VAL A 256 -13.40 -12.41 -20.37
N LEU A 257 -13.39 -11.10 -20.14
CA LEU A 257 -14.48 -10.39 -19.49
C LEU A 257 -15.78 -10.45 -20.30
N ASP A 258 -16.89 -10.66 -19.60
CA ASP A 258 -18.25 -10.46 -20.09
C ASP A 258 -18.94 -9.29 -19.36
N ASP A 259 -18.23 -8.16 -19.27
CA ASP A 259 -18.73 -6.95 -18.62
C ASP A 259 -18.78 -5.76 -19.59
N ASP A 260 -19.98 -5.26 -19.88
CA ASP A 260 -20.24 -4.15 -20.80
C ASP A 260 -19.60 -2.82 -20.38
N ARG A 261 -19.15 -2.67 -19.13
CA ARG A 261 -18.36 -1.52 -18.67
C ARG A 261 -17.00 -1.45 -19.37
N TYR A 262 -16.48 -2.59 -19.82
CA TYR A 262 -15.17 -2.71 -20.44
C TYR A 262 -15.28 -2.86 -21.96
N SER A 263 -14.46 -2.11 -22.69
CA SER A 263 -14.21 -2.31 -24.11
C SER A 263 -13.08 -3.30 -24.37
N GLU A 264 -12.05 -3.30 -23.52
CA GLU A 264 -11.01 -4.34 -23.49
C GLU A 264 -11.50 -5.55 -22.70
N LYS A 265 -11.44 -6.74 -23.30
CA LYS A 265 -11.94 -7.98 -22.69
C LYS A 265 -10.83 -8.90 -22.21
N SER A 266 -9.58 -8.65 -22.61
CA SER A 266 -8.43 -9.45 -22.21
C SER A 266 -7.93 -9.03 -20.82
N VAL A 267 -8.19 -9.86 -19.82
CA VAL A 267 -7.67 -9.62 -18.46
C VAL A 267 -6.15 -9.67 -18.44
N ALA A 268 -5.50 -10.54 -19.21
CA ALA A 268 -4.05 -10.53 -19.39
C ALA A 268 -3.48 -9.16 -19.84
N LEU A 269 -4.21 -8.41 -20.67
CA LEU A 269 -3.78 -7.06 -21.08
C LEU A 269 -4.03 -6.03 -19.99
N LEU A 270 -5.17 -6.11 -19.29
CA LEU A 270 -5.50 -5.24 -18.17
C LEU A 270 -4.52 -5.43 -17.02
N SER A 271 -4.26 -6.67 -16.59
CA SER A 271 -3.32 -7.01 -15.54
C SER A 271 -1.89 -6.59 -15.87
N SER A 272 -1.46 -6.69 -17.13
CA SER A 272 -0.15 -6.17 -17.57
C SER A 272 -0.03 -4.65 -17.41
N ARG A 273 -1.10 -3.90 -17.71
CA ARG A 273 -1.13 -2.43 -17.55
C ARG A 273 -1.19 -2.05 -16.06
N ALA A 274 -2.04 -2.72 -15.30
CA ALA A 274 -2.18 -2.56 -13.86
C ALA A 274 -0.87 -2.86 -13.12
N ALA A 275 -0.18 -3.97 -13.43
CA ALA A 275 1.10 -4.31 -12.84
C ALA A 275 2.13 -3.21 -13.09
N ARG A 276 2.18 -2.66 -14.31
CA ARG A 276 3.05 -1.53 -14.58
C ARG A 276 2.68 -0.30 -13.76
N ALA A 277 1.39 0.03 -13.63
CA ALA A 277 0.94 1.15 -12.81
C ALA A 277 1.29 0.94 -11.32
N PHE A 278 1.02 -0.24 -10.75
CA PHE A 278 1.39 -0.62 -9.39
C PHE A 278 2.88 -0.37 -9.14
N HIS A 279 3.75 -0.88 -10.01
CA HIS A 279 5.19 -0.72 -9.86
C HIS A 279 5.67 0.71 -10.11
N GLU A 280 5.01 1.51 -10.94
CA GLU A 280 5.35 2.93 -11.12
C GLU A 280 4.87 3.82 -9.96
N MET A 281 3.77 3.44 -9.30
CA MET A 281 3.07 4.26 -8.30
C MET A 281 3.36 3.88 -6.84
N THR A 282 4.14 2.82 -6.62
CA THR A 282 4.50 2.36 -5.27
C THR A 282 6.02 2.35 -5.06
N PRO A 283 6.51 2.60 -3.83
CA PRO A 283 7.94 2.65 -3.52
C PRO A 283 8.56 1.24 -3.37
N THR A 284 8.31 0.35 -4.33
CA THR A 284 8.86 -1.01 -4.39
C THR A 284 10.15 -1.07 -5.20
N ARG A 285 11.06 -1.98 -4.83
CA ARG A 285 12.27 -2.29 -5.58
C ARG A 285 11.92 -3.12 -6.82
N VAL A 286 12.58 -2.80 -7.92
CA VAL A 286 12.46 -3.59 -9.15
C VAL A 286 13.36 -4.81 -9.03
N THR A 287 12.79 -6.00 -9.28
CA THR A 287 13.56 -7.23 -9.48
C THR A 287 13.92 -7.32 -10.97
N PRO A 288 15.19 -7.15 -11.40
CA PRO A 288 15.51 -7.07 -12.83
C PRO A 288 15.06 -8.25 -13.72
N PRO A 289 15.15 -9.54 -13.31
CA PRO A 289 14.65 -10.64 -14.13
C PRO A 289 13.12 -10.73 -14.18
N GLU A 290 12.42 -10.13 -13.21
CA GLU A 290 10.96 -10.15 -13.06
C GLU A 290 10.47 -8.76 -12.62
N PRO A 291 10.48 -7.76 -13.52
CA PRO A 291 10.33 -6.35 -13.15
C PRO A 291 8.99 -6.00 -12.53
N TYR A 292 8.00 -6.89 -12.66
CA TYR A 292 6.66 -6.74 -12.08
C TYR A 292 6.35 -7.74 -10.96
N ARG A 293 7.35 -8.45 -10.43
CA ARG A 293 7.15 -9.38 -9.33
C ARG A 293 6.71 -8.66 -8.06
N VAL A 294 5.64 -9.16 -7.44
CA VAL A 294 5.10 -8.66 -6.16
C VAL A 294 5.71 -9.41 -4.97
N TYR A 295 5.76 -10.74 -5.06
CA TYR A 295 6.28 -11.57 -3.97
C TYR A 295 7.75 -11.30 -3.69
N ARG A 296 8.06 -11.11 -2.40
CA ARG A 296 9.41 -10.77 -1.93
C ARG A 296 9.53 -10.94 -0.42
N LYS A 297 10.78 -10.92 0.05
CA LYS A 297 11.10 -10.95 1.46
C LYS A 297 11.64 -9.59 1.89
N VAL A 298 11.13 -9.06 2.99
CA VAL A 298 11.69 -7.90 3.69
C VAL A 298 12.22 -8.36 5.04
N ALA A 299 13.54 -8.26 5.22
CA ALA A 299 14.20 -8.58 6.49
C ALA A 299 14.25 -7.35 7.38
N TYR A 300 13.63 -7.40 8.56
CA TYR A 300 13.55 -6.30 9.52
C TYR A 300 14.30 -6.64 10.82
N GLY A 301 15.60 -6.86 10.67
CA GLY A 301 16.48 -7.22 11.78
C GLY A 301 16.26 -8.64 12.31
N PRO A 302 16.79 -8.97 13.50
CA PRO A 302 16.74 -10.32 14.05
C PRO A 302 15.38 -10.76 14.57
N LEU A 303 14.41 -9.84 14.74
CA LEU A 303 13.10 -10.18 15.29
C LEU A 303 12.07 -10.56 14.23
N LEU A 304 12.19 -10.04 13.01
CA LEU A 304 11.11 -10.11 12.03
C LEU A 304 11.65 -10.28 10.61
N ASP A 305 11.18 -11.32 9.95
CA ASP A 305 11.18 -11.43 8.48
C ASP A 305 9.73 -11.38 7.98
N ILE A 306 9.47 -10.64 6.92
CA ILE A 306 8.16 -10.52 6.27
C ILE A 306 8.24 -11.15 4.88
N PHE A 307 7.30 -12.03 4.57
CA PHE A 307 7.20 -12.75 3.30
C PHE A 307 5.90 -12.32 2.62
N PHE A 308 6.02 -11.46 1.61
CA PHE A 308 4.91 -11.08 0.76
C PHE A 308 4.70 -12.17 -0.28
N ILE A 309 3.48 -12.69 -0.38
CA ILE A 309 3.05 -13.61 -1.44
C ILE A 309 2.11 -12.88 -2.42
N ASP A 310 1.85 -13.52 -3.55
CA ASP A 310 1.00 -13.05 -4.64
C ASP A 310 0.07 -14.18 -5.04
N MET A 311 -1.20 -14.10 -4.64
CA MET A 311 -2.21 -15.12 -4.92
C MET A 311 -3.05 -14.78 -6.16
N ARG A 312 -2.61 -13.82 -6.98
CA ARG A 312 -3.29 -13.38 -8.22
C ARG A 312 -2.53 -13.70 -9.49
N THR A 313 -1.24 -13.39 -9.57
CA THR A 313 -0.49 -13.49 -10.85
C THR A 313 -0.41 -14.91 -11.41
N TYR A 314 -0.31 -15.90 -10.52
CA TYR A 314 0.12 -17.26 -10.86
C TYR A 314 -0.98 -18.31 -10.75
N ARG A 315 -2.21 -17.87 -10.44
CA ARG A 315 -3.36 -18.74 -10.23
C ARG A 315 -3.97 -19.23 -11.54
N SER A 316 -4.70 -20.33 -11.46
CA SER A 316 -5.64 -20.75 -12.50
C SER A 316 -7.01 -20.07 -12.35
N ASP A 317 -7.90 -20.36 -13.30
CA ASP A 317 -9.29 -19.93 -13.35
C ASP A 317 -10.07 -20.14 -12.04
N ASN A 318 -11.07 -19.28 -11.84
CA ASN A 318 -12.04 -19.43 -10.77
C ASN A 318 -13.02 -20.55 -11.13
N THR A 319 -12.90 -21.69 -10.48
CA THR A 319 -13.79 -22.84 -10.63
C THR A 319 -14.60 -23.07 -9.36
N ALA A 320 -15.41 -24.13 -9.33
CA ALA A 320 -15.98 -24.65 -8.08
C ALA A 320 -14.91 -25.11 -7.07
N ASN A 321 -13.63 -25.12 -7.47
CA ASN A 321 -12.47 -25.38 -6.64
C ASN A 321 -12.53 -26.75 -5.95
N ASP A 322 -13.29 -27.70 -6.49
CA ASP A 322 -13.53 -29.04 -5.94
C ASP A 322 -12.66 -30.13 -6.59
N GLU A 323 -11.66 -29.73 -7.40
CA GLU A 323 -10.81 -30.64 -8.14
C GLU A 323 -10.05 -31.59 -7.20
N LEU A 324 -10.00 -32.87 -7.57
CA LEU A 324 -9.28 -33.89 -6.79
C LEU A 324 -7.74 -33.77 -6.88
N GLN A 325 -7.24 -32.89 -7.71
CA GLN A 325 -5.81 -32.67 -7.99
C GLN A 325 -5.47 -31.19 -7.77
N PRO A 326 -4.20 -30.87 -7.47
CA PRO A 326 -3.77 -29.48 -7.32
C PRO A 326 -4.09 -28.64 -8.56
N THR A 327 -4.70 -27.48 -8.32
CA THR A 327 -4.83 -26.40 -9.30
C THR A 327 -3.94 -25.24 -8.84
N ALA A 328 -3.35 -24.51 -9.79
CA ALA A 328 -2.36 -23.51 -9.47
C ALA A 328 -3.00 -22.33 -8.71
N TYR A 329 -2.35 -21.89 -7.64
CA TYR A 329 -2.76 -20.68 -6.92
C TYR A 329 -1.59 -19.74 -6.66
N LEU A 330 -0.57 -20.22 -5.93
CA LEU A 330 0.68 -19.50 -5.71
C LEU A 330 1.64 -19.68 -6.88
N GLY A 331 1.55 -20.81 -7.60
CA GLY A 331 2.47 -21.17 -8.67
C GLY A 331 3.82 -21.72 -8.15
N THR A 332 4.41 -22.64 -8.91
CA THR A 332 5.56 -23.44 -8.46
C THR A 332 6.78 -22.60 -8.07
N GLU A 333 7.13 -21.57 -8.84
CA GLU A 333 8.33 -20.77 -8.58
C GLU A 333 8.22 -19.98 -7.27
N GLN A 334 7.06 -19.37 -7.01
CA GLN A 334 6.78 -18.68 -5.76
C GLN A 334 6.73 -19.65 -4.58
N THR A 335 6.06 -20.80 -4.72
CA THR A 335 6.00 -21.82 -3.65
C THR A 335 7.40 -22.29 -3.26
N GLU A 336 8.26 -22.62 -4.23
CA GLU A 336 9.64 -23.03 -3.96
C GLU A 336 10.50 -21.87 -3.41
N TRP A 337 10.25 -20.63 -3.84
CA TRP A 337 10.85 -19.46 -3.24
C TRP A 337 10.47 -19.31 -1.76
N LEU A 338 9.18 -19.38 -1.43
CA LEU A 338 8.67 -19.20 -0.07
C LEU A 338 9.27 -20.25 0.88
N LYS A 339 9.23 -21.53 0.47
CA LYS A 339 9.85 -22.63 1.24
C LYS A 339 11.33 -22.37 1.53
N ARG A 340 12.10 -21.99 0.52
CA ARG A 340 13.53 -21.70 0.67
C ARG A 340 13.77 -20.52 1.61
N GLU A 341 13.04 -19.41 1.44
CA GLU A 341 13.23 -18.21 2.26
C GLU A 341 12.80 -18.44 3.73
N LEU A 342 11.72 -19.19 3.96
CA LEU A 342 11.27 -19.59 5.31
C LEU A 342 12.31 -20.48 6.00
N ALA A 343 12.86 -21.48 5.32
CA ALA A 343 13.89 -22.35 5.87
C ALA A 343 15.19 -21.60 6.20
N ASN A 344 15.56 -20.62 5.36
CA ASN A 344 16.75 -19.79 5.56
C ASN A 344 16.55 -18.69 6.61
N SER A 345 15.32 -18.40 7.02
CA SER A 345 15.06 -17.36 8.01
C SER A 345 15.61 -17.75 9.38
N THR A 346 16.27 -16.77 10.01
CA THR A 346 16.76 -16.86 11.39
C THR A 346 16.08 -15.84 12.31
N ALA A 347 15.13 -15.05 11.78
CA ALA A 347 14.37 -14.11 12.56
C ALA A 347 13.48 -14.82 13.59
N THR A 348 13.17 -14.15 14.71
CA THR A 348 12.24 -14.70 15.71
C THR A 348 10.89 -15.02 15.08
N TRP A 349 10.26 -14.04 14.43
CA TRP A 349 8.96 -14.14 13.78
C TRP A 349 9.07 -14.13 12.25
N LYS A 350 8.20 -14.91 11.61
CA LYS A 350 8.02 -14.96 10.16
C LYS A 350 6.58 -14.56 9.88
N VAL A 351 6.39 -13.33 9.43
CA VAL A 351 5.07 -12.84 9.02
C VAL A 351 4.87 -13.16 7.55
N ILE A 352 3.83 -13.92 7.23
CA ILE A 352 3.40 -14.16 5.84
C ILE A 352 2.29 -13.15 5.55
N ALA A 353 2.61 -12.15 4.74
CA ALA A 353 1.66 -11.15 4.26
C ALA A 353 0.99 -11.71 2.99
N SER A 354 -0.31 -11.91 3.08
CA SER A 354 -1.14 -12.65 2.11
C SER A 354 -2.30 -11.78 1.69
N ASP A 355 -2.59 -11.71 0.40
CA ASP A 355 -3.61 -10.81 -0.15
C ASP A 355 -5.01 -11.25 0.28
N MET A 356 -5.30 -12.54 0.17
CA MET A 356 -6.55 -13.14 0.65
C MET A 356 -6.38 -13.95 1.96
N PRO A 357 -7.47 -14.15 2.73
CA PRO A 357 -7.53 -15.09 3.86
C PRO A 357 -7.54 -16.57 3.42
N ILE A 358 -7.04 -17.44 4.30
CA ILE A 358 -6.80 -18.87 4.00
C ILE A 358 -8.06 -19.73 4.14
N GLY A 359 -8.84 -19.54 5.21
CA GLY A 359 -9.94 -20.44 5.59
C GLY A 359 -11.32 -19.79 5.52
N MET A 360 -11.40 -18.62 4.90
CA MET A 360 -12.65 -17.89 4.72
C MET A 360 -13.12 -18.05 3.30
N ILE A 361 -14.37 -18.43 3.09
CA ILE A 361 -14.91 -18.63 1.75
C ILE A 361 -15.16 -17.27 1.10
N VAL A 362 -14.50 -17.02 -0.03
CA VAL A 362 -14.76 -15.87 -0.90
C VAL A 362 -15.26 -16.38 -2.25
N ARG A 363 -16.51 -16.05 -2.56
CA ARG A 363 -17.21 -16.57 -3.75
C ARG A 363 -17.02 -15.67 -4.95
N ASP A 364 -16.92 -16.30 -6.11
CA ASP A 364 -17.00 -15.64 -7.40
C ASP A 364 -18.29 -16.09 -8.11
N GLY A 365 -19.31 -15.22 -8.08
CA GLY A 365 -20.66 -15.58 -8.50
C GLY A 365 -21.30 -16.68 -7.63
N ASP A 366 -22.16 -17.49 -8.25
CA ASP A 366 -23.00 -18.45 -7.52
C ASP A 366 -22.26 -19.75 -7.12
N SER A 367 -21.25 -20.15 -7.88
CA SER A 367 -20.66 -21.49 -7.78
C SER A 367 -19.13 -21.54 -7.87
N ALA A 368 -18.46 -20.46 -8.24
CA ALA A 368 -17.02 -20.42 -8.27
C ALA A 368 -16.48 -19.77 -6.99
N PHE A 369 -15.20 -19.99 -6.74
CA PHE A 369 -14.49 -19.41 -5.61
C PHE A 369 -13.34 -18.58 -6.11
N GLU A 370 -13.10 -17.49 -5.39
CA GLU A 370 -12.02 -16.57 -5.65
C GLU A 370 -10.79 -16.91 -4.82
N ASN A 371 -10.92 -17.27 -3.55
CA ASN A 371 -9.76 -17.59 -2.72
C ASN A 371 -9.54 -19.12 -2.65
N SER A 372 -8.56 -19.59 -1.87
CA SER A 372 -8.29 -21.03 -1.77
C SER A 372 -9.45 -21.84 -1.17
N SER A 373 -10.25 -21.24 -0.29
CA SER A 373 -11.35 -21.92 0.41
C SER A 373 -12.50 -22.29 -0.52
N ASN A 374 -13.10 -23.46 -0.31
CA ASN A 374 -14.19 -24.00 -1.16
C ASN A 374 -15.30 -24.75 -0.40
N GLY A 375 -15.14 -25.01 0.90
CA GLY A 375 -16.14 -25.66 1.76
C GLY A 375 -15.57 -26.81 2.59
N ASP A 376 -16.39 -27.33 3.51
CA ASP A 376 -15.97 -28.39 4.43
C ASP A 376 -15.51 -29.66 3.69
N GLY A 377 -14.34 -30.18 4.06
CA GLY A 377 -13.82 -31.40 3.45
C GLY A 377 -12.29 -31.54 3.43
N PRO A 378 -11.80 -32.61 2.79
CA PRO A 378 -10.38 -32.76 2.54
C PRO A 378 -9.91 -31.74 1.50
N VAL A 379 -8.61 -31.42 1.52
CA VAL A 379 -7.94 -30.56 0.52
C VAL A 379 -8.38 -30.86 -0.92
N ARG A 380 -8.85 -29.83 -1.63
CA ARG A 380 -9.20 -29.80 -3.05
C ARG A 380 -8.57 -28.61 -3.77
N GLY A 381 -8.51 -28.70 -5.10
CA GLY A 381 -8.19 -27.58 -5.99
C GLY A 381 -7.00 -26.73 -5.52
N ARG A 382 -7.26 -25.47 -5.19
CA ARG A 382 -6.25 -24.47 -4.79
C ARG A 382 -5.82 -24.57 -3.34
N GLU A 383 -6.56 -25.29 -2.49
CA GLU A 383 -6.14 -25.57 -1.11
C GLU A 383 -4.85 -26.42 -1.07
N PHE A 384 -4.53 -27.14 -2.14
CA PHE A 384 -3.29 -27.93 -2.24
C PHE A 384 -2.04 -27.07 -2.11
N ASP A 385 -2.02 -25.85 -2.67
CA ASP A 385 -0.87 -24.94 -2.57
C ASP A 385 -0.68 -24.48 -1.11
N ILE A 386 -1.76 -24.18 -0.40
CA ILE A 386 -1.72 -23.82 1.02
C ILE A 386 -1.28 -25.01 1.88
N ALA A 387 -1.89 -26.19 1.64
CA ALA A 387 -1.54 -27.42 2.33
C ALA A 387 -0.04 -27.77 2.16
N GLU A 388 0.50 -27.57 0.96
CA GLU A 388 1.92 -27.79 0.67
C GLU A 388 2.84 -26.85 1.47
N VAL A 389 2.49 -25.56 1.57
CA VAL A 389 3.24 -24.58 2.38
C VAL A 389 3.17 -24.94 3.87
N LEU A 390 1.98 -25.26 4.37
CA LEU A 390 1.77 -25.62 5.78
C LEU A 390 2.51 -26.92 6.16
N SER A 391 2.44 -27.96 5.33
CA SER A 391 3.25 -29.18 5.47
C SER A 391 4.74 -28.87 5.50
N PHE A 392 5.22 -28.03 4.59
CA PHE A 392 6.62 -27.67 4.55
C PHE A 392 7.06 -26.97 5.84
N ILE A 393 6.32 -25.98 6.31
CA ILE A 393 6.61 -25.23 7.55
C ILE A 393 6.83 -26.21 8.71
N LYS A 394 5.91 -27.17 8.87
CA LYS A 394 6.00 -28.22 9.88
C LYS A 394 7.24 -29.10 9.70
N HIS A 395 7.43 -29.70 8.53
CA HIS A 395 8.53 -30.67 8.31
C HIS A 395 9.91 -30.04 8.31
N ALA A 396 10.02 -28.76 7.93
CA ALA A 396 11.26 -28.00 7.98
C ALA A 396 11.55 -27.41 9.38
N GLY A 397 10.63 -27.57 10.35
CA GLY A 397 10.77 -27.02 11.70
C GLY A 397 10.84 -25.49 11.69
N VAL A 398 10.10 -24.85 10.79
CA VAL A 398 9.93 -23.40 10.75
C VAL A 398 8.92 -23.02 11.83
N THR A 399 9.38 -22.31 12.86
CA THR A 399 8.53 -21.87 13.97
C THR A 399 8.23 -20.37 13.89
N ASN A 400 7.18 -19.96 14.63
CA ASN A 400 6.75 -18.58 14.83
C ASN A 400 6.25 -17.91 13.53
N THR A 401 5.40 -18.63 12.80
CA THR A 401 4.71 -18.12 11.62
C THR A 401 3.37 -17.47 12.00
N VAL A 402 3.10 -16.29 11.47
CA VAL A 402 1.83 -15.56 11.61
C VAL A 402 1.41 -15.08 10.22
N TRP A 403 0.12 -15.18 9.91
CA TRP A 403 -0.45 -14.69 8.65
C TRP A 403 -1.19 -13.37 8.87
N LEU A 404 -0.97 -12.39 8.00
CA LEU A 404 -1.67 -11.11 8.00
C LEU A 404 -2.35 -10.90 6.65
N THR A 405 -3.67 -10.66 6.67
CA THR A 405 -4.54 -10.61 5.48
C THR A 405 -5.53 -9.44 5.53
N ALA A 406 -6.16 -9.13 4.38
CA ALA A 406 -7.20 -8.12 4.21
C ALA A 406 -8.36 -8.68 3.35
N ASP A 407 -8.74 -8.03 2.23
CA ASP A 407 -9.70 -8.49 1.19
C ASP A 407 -11.18 -8.48 1.62
N VAL A 408 -11.52 -9.04 2.78
CA VAL A 408 -12.92 -9.34 3.14
C VAL A 408 -13.69 -8.20 3.82
N HIS A 409 -13.03 -7.07 4.02
CA HIS A 409 -13.61 -5.82 4.55
C HIS A 409 -14.28 -5.93 5.93
N TYR A 410 -13.66 -6.70 6.80
CA TYR A 410 -13.87 -6.64 8.24
C TYR A 410 -12.60 -7.12 8.97
N THR A 411 -12.61 -7.04 10.31
CA THR A 411 -11.46 -7.48 11.11
C THR A 411 -11.75 -8.72 11.96
N ALA A 412 -10.80 -9.64 12.01
CA ALA A 412 -10.93 -10.91 12.72
C ALA A 412 -9.58 -11.49 13.15
N ALA A 413 -9.63 -12.35 14.17
CA ALA A 413 -8.52 -13.17 14.62
C ALA A 413 -8.92 -14.66 14.55
N HIS A 414 -8.17 -15.42 13.77
CA HIS A 414 -8.39 -16.85 13.55
C HIS A 414 -7.21 -17.64 14.09
N HIS A 415 -7.53 -18.74 14.78
CA HIS A 415 -6.53 -19.73 15.18
C HIS A 415 -6.79 -21.04 14.46
N TYR A 416 -5.81 -21.54 13.73
CA TYR A 416 -5.89 -22.78 12.96
C TYR A 416 -5.21 -23.91 13.74
N SER A 417 -5.81 -25.10 13.76
CA SER A 417 -5.23 -26.26 14.45
C SER A 417 -5.56 -27.57 13.74
N PRO A 418 -4.58 -28.49 13.58
CA PRO A 418 -4.81 -29.81 12.98
C PRO A 418 -5.81 -30.66 13.77
N ASP A 419 -6.01 -30.38 15.06
CA ASP A 419 -6.99 -31.10 15.89
C ASP A 419 -8.45 -30.83 15.49
N ARG A 420 -8.69 -29.74 14.77
CA ARG A 420 -10.02 -29.34 14.26
C ARG A 420 -10.12 -29.46 12.74
N ALA A 421 -9.03 -29.82 12.07
CA ALA A 421 -8.93 -29.77 10.62
C ALA A 421 -9.16 -31.13 9.97
N GLN A 422 -9.63 -31.13 8.72
CA GLN A 422 -9.63 -32.33 7.88
C GLN A 422 -8.21 -32.66 7.39
N PHE A 423 -7.40 -31.65 7.08
CA PHE A 423 -5.98 -31.81 6.76
C PHE A 423 -5.12 -31.64 8.01
N GLN A 424 -4.42 -32.68 8.47
CA GLN A 424 -3.73 -32.62 9.78
C GLN A 424 -2.21 -32.41 9.69
N ASP A 425 -1.65 -32.27 8.48
CA ASP A 425 -0.20 -32.18 8.31
C ASP A 425 0.33 -30.75 8.40
N PHE A 426 0.03 -30.06 9.51
CA PHE A 426 0.54 -28.73 9.80
C PHE A 426 0.65 -28.49 11.32
N GLU A 427 1.31 -27.41 11.73
CA GLU A 427 1.38 -26.97 13.14
C GLU A 427 0.40 -25.82 13.38
N PRO A 428 -0.18 -25.66 14.60
CA PRO A 428 -1.08 -24.55 14.88
C PRO A 428 -0.48 -23.17 14.58
N PHE A 429 -1.28 -22.26 14.04
CA PHE A 429 -0.86 -20.91 13.69
C PHE A 429 -2.01 -19.90 13.82
N TRP A 430 -1.65 -18.61 13.83
CA TRP A 430 -2.59 -17.49 13.83
C TRP A 430 -2.64 -16.81 12.46
N GLU A 431 -3.85 -16.45 12.06
CA GLU A 431 -4.13 -15.49 11.00
C GLU A 431 -4.89 -14.30 11.60
N PHE A 432 -4.49 -13.09 11.21
CA PHE A 432 -5.19 -11.87 11.57
C PHE A 432 -5.61 -11.10 10.32
N VAL A 433 -6.90 -10.83 10.24
CA VAL A 433 -7.55 -10.12 9.14
C VAL A 433 -7.81 -8.68 9.56
N SER A 434 -7.42 -7.71 8.75
CA SER A 434 -7.79 -6.32 9.00
C SER A 434 -7.97 -5.51 7.71
N GLY A 435 -9.14 -4.91 7.61
CA GLY A 435 -9.62 -4.10 6.51
C GLY A 435 -11.12 -3.84 6.70
N PRO A 436 -11.72 -2.84 6.04
CA PRO A 436 -11.08 -1.98 5.06
C PRO A 436 -10.52 -0.70 5.69
N LEU A 437 -9.52 -0.09 5.03
CA LEU A 437 -8.99 1.22 5.42
C LEU A 437 -9.98 2.36 5.11
N HIS A 438 -10.53 2.33 3.90
CA HIS A 438 -11.46 3.34 3.39
C HIS A 438 -12.31 2.78 2.25
N ALA A 439 -13.05 1.70 2.51
CA ALA A 439 -13.88 1.02 1.52
C ALA A 439 -15.19 0.53 2.16
N GLY A 440 -16.06 -0.05 1.32
CA GLY A 440 -17.36 -0.54 1.77
C GLY A 440 -17.21 -1.76 2.67
N THR A 441 -17.99 -1.90 3.73
CA THR A 441 -17.78 -3.01 4.68
C THR A 441 -18.68 -4.21 4.42
N PHE A 442 -18.16 -5.42 4.63
CA PHE A 442 -18.86 -6.68 4.34
C PHE A 442 -18.70 -7.71 5.46
N GLY A 443 -19.22 -8.91 5.20
CA GLY A 443 -19.06 -10.07 6.07
C GLY A 443 -20.05 -10.16 7.23
N PRO A 444 -19.78 -11.07 8.18
CA PRO A 444 -18.67 -12.03 8.14
C PRO A 444 -18.88 -13.09 7.05
N ASN A 445 -17.80 -13.62 6.47
CA ASN A 445 -17.87 -14.68 5.47
C ASN A 445 -18.10 -16.05 6.14
N GLU A 446 -18.50 -17.03 5.32
CA GLU A 446 -18.50 -18.45 5.72
C GLU A 446 -17.05 -18.96 5.84
N TYR A 447 -16.85 -20.04 6.58
CA TYR A 447 -15.54 -20.68 6.76
C TYR A 447 -15.64 -22.14 6.32
N ASP A 448 -14.52 -22.71 5.90
CA ASP A 448 -14.37 -24.16 5.73
C ASP A 448 -13.66 -24.81 6.92
N ASP A 449 -13.77 -26.14 7.04
CA ASP A 449 -13.07 -26.94 8.04
C ASP A 449 -11.76 -27.59 7.54
N THR A 450 -11.31 -27.29 6.31
CA THR A 450 -10.13 -27.92 5.69
C THR A 450 -8.90 -27.77 6.58
N PHE A 451 -8.67 -26.55 7.09
CA PHE A 451 -7.56 -26.22 7.99
C PHE A 451 -8.01 -25.95 9.44
N GLY A 452 -9.28 -26.21 9.76
CA GLY A 452 -9.82 -26.13 11.13
C GLY A 452 -9.74 -24.76 11.82
N PRO A 453 -10.18 -23.66 11.17
CA PRO A 453 -10.21 -22.33 11.78
C PRO A 453 -11.10 -22.30 13.02
N GLU A 454 -10.63 -21.61 14.05
CA GLU A 454 -11.44 -21.14 15.17
C GLU A 454 -11.53 -19.61 15.09
N VAL A 455 -12.75 -19.09 14.99
CA VAL A 455 -13.00 -17.65 15.05
C VAL A 455 -12.93 -17.19 16.49
N VAL A 456 -11.75 -16.70 16.90
CA VAL A 456 -11.50 -16.21 18.26
C VAL A 456 -12.11 -14.83 18.46
N PHE A 457 -12.06 -14.00 17.41
CA PHE A 457 -12.67 -12.67 17.40
C PHE A 457 -13.06 -12.28 15.97
N ALA A 458 -14.19 -11.57 15.83
CA ALA A 458 -14.55 -10.89 14.59
C ALA A 458 -15.41 -9.66 14.89
N LYS A 459 -15.20 -8.57 14.14
CA LYS A 459 -16.07 -7.39 14.11
C LYS A 459 -16.36 -7.04 12.65
N ALA A 460 -17.61 -7.24 12.27
CA ALA A 460 -18.17 -6.94 10.95
C ALA A 460 -19.53 -6.22 11.14
N PRO A 461 -20.09 -5.59 10.09
CA PRO A 461 -21.49 -5.17 10.10
C PRO A 461 -22.43 -6.31 10.49
N ASP A 462 -23.48 -6.01 11.24
CA ASP A 462 -24.53 -7.01 11.51
C ASP A 462 -25.58 -7.03 10.38
N ALA A 463 -26.45 -8.04 10.42
CA ALA A 463 -27.48 -8.23 9.40
C ALA A 463 -28.47 -7.05 9.31
N ASP A 464 -28.67 -6.29 10.39
CA ASP A 464 -29.58 -5.13 10.41
C ASP A 464 -28.92 -3.90 9.76
N MET A 465 -27.59 -3.77 9.91
CA MET A 465 -26.80 -2.75 9.22
C MET A 465 -26.68 -3.03 7.73
N GLY A 466 -26.58 -4.29 7.33
CA GLY A 466 -26.39 -4.70 5.93
C GLY A 466 -24.97 -4.49 5.41
N ALA A 467 -24.79 -4.59 4.10
CA ALA A 467 -23.49 -4.54 3.43
C ALA A 467 -23.17 -3.16 2.83
N ASN A 468 -21.89 -2.97 2.48
CA ASN A 468 -21.33 -1.76 1.87
C ASN A 468 -21.62 -0.48 2.69
N LEU A 469 -21.32 -0.51 4.00
CA LEU A 469 -21.46 0.68 4.83
C LEU A 469 -20.43 1.75 4.44
N PRO A 470 -20.78 3.04 4.49
CA PRO A 470 -19.83 4.12 4.27
C PRO A 470 -18.78 4.18 5.40
N PRO A 471 -17.56 4.69 5.13
CA PRO A 471 -16.55 4.90 6.17
C PRO A 471 -17.00 5.80 7.34
N SER A 472 -18.08 6.58 7.17
CA SER A 472 -18.68 7.36 8.26
C SER A 472 -19.30 6.51 9.37
N ASP A 473 -19.62 5.25 9.10
CA ASP A 473 -20.24 4.34 10.08
C ASP A 473 -19.21 3.75 11.05
N GLY A 474 -17.91 3.97 10.80
CA GLY A 474 -16.82 3.67 11.75
C GLY A 474 -16.31 2.22 11.68
N TYR A 475 -16.77 1.43 10.73
CA TYR A 475 -16.32 0.04 10.49
C TYR A 475 -15.08 0.02 9.57
N GLN A 476 -14.11 0.87 9.84
CA GLN A 476 -12.83 0.85 9.13
C GLN A 476 -11.77 0.38 10.11
N PHE A 477 -10.97 -0.60 9.70
CA PHE A 477 -10.14 -1.37 10.60
C PHE A 477 -8.69 -1.36 10.15
N PHE A 478 -7.79 -1.52 11.10
CA PHE A 478 -6.39 -1.78 10.86
C PHE A 478 -5.83 -2.57 12.03
N GLY A 479 -4.70 -3.23 11.82
CA GLY A 479 -3.99 -3.95 12.85
C GLY A 479 -2.73 -3.22 13.31
N VAL A 480 -2.38 -3.40 14.59
CA VAL A 480 -1.10 -2.94 15.17
C VAL A 480 -0.36 -4.15 15.71
N VAL A 481 0.90 -4.32 15.30
CA VAL A 481 1.79 -5.37 15.79
C VAL A 481 2.97 -4.74 16.50
N GLU A 482 3.27 -5.24 17.70
CA GLU A 482 4.45 -4.89 18.47
C GLU A 482 5.25 -6.14 18.81
N ILE A 483 6.57 -6.10 18.65
CA ILE A 483 7.47 -7.19 19.05
C ILE A 483 8.48 -6.63 20.04
N GLU A 484 8.44 -7.11 21.28
CA GLU A 484 9.36 -6.68 22.33
C GLU A 484 10.75 -7.31 22.13
N ALA A 485 11.81 -6.51 22.11
CA ALA A 485 13.17 -6.97 21.91
C ALA A 485 13.69 -7.90 23.01
N ALA A 486 13.27 -7.66 24.25
CA ALA A 486 13.77 -8.37 25.42
C ALA A 486 13.22 -9.80 25.52
N THR A 487 11.96 -10.00 25.14
CA THR A 487 11.24 -11.29 25.29
C THR A 487 11.01 -11.97 23.95
N GLY A 488 10.95 -11.21 22.87
CA GLY A 488 10.50 -11.66 21.56
C GLY A 488 8.99 -11.87 21.46
N ILE A 489 8.20 -11.48 22.48
CA ILE A 489 6.74 -11.59 22.44
C ILE A 489 6.20 -10.66 21.35
N MET A 490 5.29 -11.19 20.52
CA MET A 490 4.53 -10.41 19.55
C MET A 490 3.14 -10.14 20.10
N THR A 491 2.78 -8.88 20.31
CA THR A 491 1.42 -8.46 20.62
C THR A 491 0.73 -8.00 19.34
N VAL A 492 -0.39 -8.64 19.00
CA VAL A 492 -1.21 -8.28 17.85
C VAL A 492 -2.51 -7.65 18.35
N ARG A 493 -2.86 -6.47 17.84
CA ARG A 493 -4.09 -5.74 18.15
C ARG A 493 -4.90 -5.47 16.89
N LEU A 494 -6.22 -5.60 17.02
CA LEU A 494 -7.18 -5.18 16.00
C LEU A 494 -7.83 -3.88 16.47
N MET A 495 -7.72 -2.85 15.63
CA MET A 495 -8.13 -1.49 15.93
C MET A 495 -9.20 -1.03 14.95
N ASP A 496 -10.00 -0.04 15.34
CA ASP A 496 -10.82 0.72 14.39
C ASP A 496 -10.32 2.16 14.17
N VAL A 497 -10.89 2.83 13.18
CA VAL A 497 -10.58 4.22 12.80
C VAL A 497 -10.71 5.22 13.96
N ALA A 498 -11.49 4.91 15.00
CA ALA A 498 -11.64 5.75 16.18
C ALA A 498 -10.55 5.52 17.24
N ASP A 499 -9.50 4.75 16.90
CA ASP A 499 -8.41 4.34 17.79
C ASP A 499 -8.88 3.45 18.95
N GLN A 500 -9.98 2.71 18.76
CA GLN A 500 -10.45 1.75 19.76
C GLN A 500 -9.74 0.40 19.55
N GLU A 501 -9.12 -0.11 20.61
CA GLU A 501 -8.65 -1.50 20.67
C GLU A 501 -9.88 -2.42 20.81
N LEU A 502 -10.06 -3.30 19.83
CA LEU A 502 -11.19 -4.22 19.74
C LEU A 502 -10.83 -5.61 20.25
N PHE A 503 -9.59 -6.01 20.01
CA PHE A 503 -9.02 -7.29 20.38
C PHE A 503 -7.51 -7.17 20.50
N ALA A 504 -6.92 -7.95 21.41
CA ALA A 504 -5.48 -8.05 21.56
C ALA A 504 -5.08 -9.48 21.99
N VAL A 505 -3.95 -9.97 21.49
CA VAL A 505 -3.36 -11.23 21.92
C VAL A 505 -1.84 -11.14 21.95
N ASP A 506 -1.23 -11.70 22.98
CA ASP A 506 0.21 -11.89 23.08
C ASP A 506 0.58 -13.29 22.58
N LEU A 507 1.53 -13.35 21.65
CA LEU A 507 2.07 -14.57 21.09
C LEU A 507 3.49 -14.78 21.63
N GLU A 508 3.68 -15.88 22.37
CA GLU A 508 5.01 -16.25 22.87
C GLU A 508 5.83 -16.94 21.78
N PRO A 509 7.09 -16.52 21.53
CA PRO A 509 7.91 -17.14 20.50
C PRO A 509 8.41 -18.52 20.98
N GLN A 510 8.26 -19.53 20.12
CA GLN A 510 8.92 -20.81 20.30
C GLN A 510 10.42 -20.64 20.10
N ARG A 511 11.22 -21.17 21.03
CA ARG A 511 12.68 -21.19 20.91
C ARG A 511 13.08 -22.31 19.97
N ARG A 512 13.88 -21.99 18.95
CA ARG A 512 14.52 -23.00 18.09
C ARG A 512 15.46 -23.83 18.97
N LEU A 513 15.19 -25.14 19.10
CA LEU A 513 15.99 -26.08 19.89
C LEU A 513 17.36 -26.36 19.25
#